data_AF-A0AA36CF51-F1
#
_entry.id   AF-A0AA36CF51-F1
#
_cell.length_a   1.000
_cell.length_b   1.000
_cell.length_c   1.000
_cell.angle_alpha   90.00
_cell.angle_beta   90.00
_cell.angle_gamma   90.00
#
_symmetry.space_group_name_H-M   'P 1'
#
loop_
_entity.id
_entity.type
_entity.pdbx_description
1 polymer ?
#
loop_
_entity_poly.entity_id
_entity_poly.type
_entity_poly.pdbx_seq_one_letter_code
_entity_poly.pdbx_strand_id
1 'polypeptide(L)'
;MPATDYSIFLTALMTDGSRRNVSEKHLPSSPNPPILDSIETTPTDATISYFPPEGSEISYYIEYFPVDREEYANFVETKSALVKLRGLDPSTNFRLRVLSVFRGVPSTESIDTTFSTKDGSKEKEYEYASKEDYQGAGGAANNLVEEQKNQTDVTPDGDQYYYQARRA
;
A
#
# COMPACT_ATOMS: atom_id res chain seq x y z
N MET A 1 10.75 -1.20 -26.21
CA MET A 1 9.54 -1.40 -25.41
C MET A 1 9.99 -1.99 -24.07
N PRO A 2 9.60 -1.37 -22.94
CA PRO A 2 9.87 -1.93 -21.62
C PRO A 2 9.22 -3.31 -21.45
N ALA A 3 9.73 -4.11 -20.53
CA ALA A 3 9.16 -5.42 -20.18
C ALA A 3 8.84 -6.30 -21.40
N THR A 4 9.78 -6.42 -22.34
CA THR A 4 9.56 -7.11 -23.62
C THR A 4 10.72 -8.05 -23.91
N ASP A 5 10.42 -9.26 -24.35
CA ASP A 5 11.45 -10.19 -24.85
C ASP A 5 11.93 -9.77 -26.24
N TYR A 6 13.24 -9.69 -26.41
CA TYR A 6 13.89 -9.44 -27.68
C TYR A 6 14.68 -10.66 -28.14
N SER A 7 14.54 -11.00 -29.43
CA SER A 7 15.43 -11.91 -30.13
C SER A 7 16.42 -11.08 -30.96
N ILE A 8 17.70 -11.20 -30.64
CA ILE A 8 18.78 -10.48 -31.32
C ILE A 8 19.55 -11.48 -32.18
N PHE A 9 19.66 -11.17 -33.47
CA PHE A 9 20.40 -11.97 -34.44
C PHE A 9 21.70 -11.26 -34.82
N LEU A 10 22.81 -11.99 -34.78
CA LEU A 10 24.06 -11.55 -35.37
C LEU A 10 24.24 -12.24 -36.72
N THR A 11 24.31 -11.45 -37.79
CA THR A 11 24.51 -11.96 -39.14
C THR A 11 25.82 -11.42 -39.69
N ALA A 12 26.72 -12.32 -40.11
CA ALA A 12 27.94 -11.95 -40.81
C ALA A 12 27.66 -11.72 -42.30
N LEU A 13 28.25 -10.67 -42.85
CA LEU A 13 28.35 -10.46 -44.29
C LEU A 13 29.72 -10.96 -44.76
N MET A 14 29.70 -11.98 -45.62
CA MET A 14 30.91 -12.61 -46.14
C MET A 14 31.44 -11.84 -47.36
N THR A 15 32.68 -12.09 -47.75
CA THR A 15 33.33 -11.42 -48.89
C THR A 15 32.69 -11.74 -50.24
N ASP A 16 32.00 -12.86 -50.34
CA ASP A 16 31.20 -13.24 -51.51
C ASP A 16 29.80 -12.59 -51.53
N GLY A 17 29.52 -11.71 -50.58
CA GLY A 17 28.22 -11.03 -50.42
C GLY A 17 27.14 -11.90 -49.76
N SER A 18 27.43 -13.16 -49.43
CA SER A 18 26.49 -14.02 -48.72
C SER A 18 26.32 -13.58 -47.26
N ARG A 19 25.15 -13.88 -46.69
CA ARG A 19 24.82 -13.62 -45.29
C ARG A 19 24.77 -14.94 -44.54
N ARG A 20 25.40 -14.98 -43.38
CA ARG A 20 25.38 -16.15 -42.48
C ARG A 20 24.95 -15.74 -41.08
N ASN A 21 23.93 -16.39 -40.54
CA ASN A 21 23.58 -16.24 -39.13
C ASN A 21 24.68 -16.86 -38.27
N VAL A 22 25.20 -16.05 -37.35
CA VAL A 22 26.31 -16.40 -36.45
C VAL A 22 25.76 -16.82 -35.10
N SER A 23 24.78 -16.07 -34.58
CA SER A 23 24.17 -16.35 -33.28
C SER A 23 22.78 -15.74 -33.17
N GLU A 24 21.99 -16.30 -32.27
CA GLU A 24 20.73 -15.76 -31.79
C GLU A 24 20.79 -15.67 -30.26
N LYS A 25 20.24 -14.60 -29.69
CA LYS A 25 20.13 -14.41 -28.24
C LYS A 25 18.76 -13.86 -27.87
N HIS A 26 18.13 -14.48 -26.87
CA HIS A 26 16.89 -13.98 -26.28
C HIS A 26 17.19 -13.25 -24.97
N LEU A 27 16.73 -12.02 -24.84
CA LEU A 27 16.91 -11.21 -23.64
C LEU A 27 15.66 -10.35 -23.38
N PRO A 28 15.16 -10.33 -22.14
CA PRO A 28 14.12 -9.38 -21.75
C PRO A 28 14.71 -7.97 -21.55
N SER A 29 13.95 -6.94 -21.93
CA SER A 29 14.22 -5.55 -21.57
C SER A 29 13.73 -5.24 -20.16
N SER A 30 14.33 -4.23 -19.53
CA SER A 30 13.90 -3.77 -18.21
C SER A 30 12.46 -3.23 -18.25
N PRO A 31 11.67 -3.42 -17.18
CA PRO A 31 10.39 -2.76 -17.02
C PRO A 31 10.56 -1.29 -16.63
N ASN A 32 9.47 -0.51 -16.73
CA ASN A 32 9.40 0.80 -16.10
C ASN A 32 9.26 0.64 -14.57
N PRO A 33 9.71 1.61 -13.76
CA PRO A 33 9.47 1.58 -12.31
C PRO A 33 7.97 1.66 -12.00
N PRO A 34 7.54 1.18 -10.81
CA PRO A 34 6.20 1.46 -10.33
C PRO A 34 6.09 2.94 -9.94
N ILE A 35 4.87 3.45 -9.87
CA ILE A 35 4.60 4.83 -9.45
C ILE A 35 3.95 4.77 -8.07
N LEU A 36 4.54 5.43 -7.08
CA LEU A 36 3.98 5.46 -5.73
C LEU A 36 2.57 6.07 -5.75
N ASP A 37 1.63 5.39 -5.11
CA ASP A 37 0.27 5.89 -4.92
C ASP A 37 0.10 6.41 -3.50
N SER A 38 0.25 5.54 -2.49
CA SER A 38 0.08 5.94 -1.09
C SER A 38 0.89 5.08 -0.12
N ILE A 39 1.16 5.65 1.07
CA ILE A 39 1.72 4.95 2.22
C ILE A 39 0.88 5.32 3.44
N GLU A 40 0.20 4.34 4.02
CA GLU A 40 -0.58 4.49 5.24
C GLU A 40 0.11 3.78 6.40
N THR A 41 0.38 4.49 7.49
CA THR A 41 1.15 3.94 8.62
C THR A 41 0.30 3.79 9.88
N THR A 42 0.59 2.72 10.61
CA THR A 42 0.22 2.52 12.01
C THR A 42 1.50 2.57 12.85
N PRO A 43 1.44 2.36 14.17
CA PRO A 43 2.65 2.28 14.97
C PRO A 43 3.54 1.08 14.60
N THR A 44 2.97 -0.01 14.08
CA THR A 44 3.73 -1.24 13.85
C THR A 44 3.61 -1.80 12.43
N ASP A 45 2.85 -1.14 11.57
CA ASP A 45 2.60 -1.58 10.20
C ASP A 45 2.67 -0.39 9.23
N ALA A 46 2.90 -0.71 7.95
CA ALA A 46 2.72 0.22 6.84
C ALA A 46 2.02 -0.50 5.67
N THR A 47 0.97 0.12 5.14
CA THR A 47 0.30 -0.33 3.92
C THR A 47 0.75 0.55 2.76
N ILE A 48 1.36 -0.06 1.76
CA ILE A 48 1.97 0.61 0.60
C ILE A 48 1.17 0.24 -0.63
N SER A 49 0.73 1.24 -1.39
CA SER A 49 0.07 1.12 -2.68
C SER A 49 0.94 1.78 -3.76
N TYR A 50 1.00 1.17 -4.94
CA TYR A 50 1.65 1.74 -6.11
C TYR A 50 0.97 1.30 -7.41
N PHE A 51 1.04 2.13 -8.43
CA PHE A 51 0.54 1.79 -9.75
C PHE A 51 1.54 0.88 -10.49
N PRO A 52 1.07 -0.25 -11.05
CA PRO A 52 1.91 -1.13 -11.85
C PRO A 52 2.32 -0.45 -13.15
N PRO A 53 3.55 -0.68 -13.65
CA PRO A 53 3.91 -0.27 -15.01
C PRO A 53 3.13 -1.09 -16.06
N GLU A 54 3.10 -0.61 -17.29
CA GLU A 54 2.62 -1.41 -18.41
C GLU A 54 3.52 -2.64 -18.64
N GLY A 55 2.89 -3.80 -18.84
CA GLY A 55 3.56 -5.07 -19.09
C GLY A 55 2.89 -6.22 -18.34
N SER A 56 2.71 -7.36 -19.00
CA SER A 56 2.29 -8.60 -18.34
C SER A 56 3.45 -9.21 -17.55
N GLU A 57 3.15 -9.95 -16.48
CA GLU A 57 4.15 -10.71 -15.69
C GLU A 57 5.15 -9.86 -14.90
N ILE A 58 4.78 -8.63 -14.52
CA ILE A 58 5.58 -7.81 -13.59
C ILE A 58 5.44 -8.35 -12.17
N SER A 59 6.58 -8.44 -11.49
CA SER A 59 6.69 -8.63 -10.04
C SER A 59 7.42 -7.44 -9.42
N TYR A 60 7.43 -7.35 -8.10
CA TYR A 60 8.03 -6.26 -7.37
C TYR A 60 9.02 -6.79 -6.34
N TYR A 61 10.15 -6.11 -6.27
CA TYR A 61 11.14 -6.28 -5.21
C TYR A 61 11.07 -5.06 -4.30
N ILE A 62 10.74 -5.28 -3.04
CA ILE A 62 10.60 -4.24 -2.03
C ILE A 62 11.72 -4.42 -1.02
N GLU A 63 12.50 -3.36 -0.81
CA GLU A 63 13.50 -3.25 0.24
C GLU A 63 13.06 -2.17 1.24
N TYR A 64 13.16 -2.46 2.53
CA TYR A 64 12.92 -1.44 3.57
C TYR A 64 13.80 -1.64 4.80
N PHE A 65 14.22 -0.53 5.40
CA PHE A 65 15.08 -0.49 6.60
C PHE A 65 14.90 0.81 7.37
N PRO A 66 15.13 0.83 8.70
CA PRO A 66 15.26 2.07 9.44
C PRO A 66 16.37 2.94 8.83
N VAL A 67 16.13 4.23 8.60
CA VAL A 67 17.09 5.13 7.91
C VAL A 67 18.47 5.12 8.56
N ASP A 68 18.52 4.99 9.89
CA ASP A 68 19.76 4.98 10.66
C ASP A 68 20.44 3.60 10.74
N ARG A 69 19.83 2.55 10.15
CA ARG A 69 20.31 1.17 10.24
C ARG A 69 20.04 0.39 8.95
N GLU A 70 20.72 0.76 7.86
CA GLU A 70 20.62 0.10 6.54
C GLU A 70 20.97 -1.39 6.59
N GLU A 71 21.82 -1.81 7.52
CA GLU A 71 22.18 -3.22 7.72
C GLU A 71 21.02 -4.12 8.18
N TYR A 72 19.88 -3.54 8.59
CA TYR A 72 18.65 -4.27 8.91
C TYR A 72 17.63 -4.24 7.76
N ALA A 73 18.10 -4.17 6.52
CA ALA A 73 17.27 -4.28 5.32
C ALA A 73 16.45 -5.57 5.30
N ASN A 74 15.16 -5.40 5.08
CA ASN A 74 14.18 -6.45 4.87
C ASN A 74 13.75 -6.43 3.40
N PHE A 75 13.50 -7.62 2.86
CA PHE A 75 13.17 -7.82 1.45
C PHE A 75 11.85 -8.56 1.28
N VAL A 76 11.03 -8.09 0.35
CA VAL A 76 9.75 -8.72 -0.02
C VAL A 76 9.66 -8.80 -1.53
N GLU A 77 9.45 -10.02 -2.03
CA GLU A 77 9.07 -10.25 -3.42
C GLU A 77 7.57 -10.54 -3.53
N THR A 78 6.90 -9.85 -4.44
CA THR A 78 5.44 -10.00 -4.60
C THR A 78 4.98 -9.65 -6.01
N LYS A 79 3.79 -10.12 -6.39
CA LYS A 79 3.08 -9.67 -7.60
C LYS A 79 1.97 -8.67 -7.29
N SER A 80 1.70 -8.42 -6.01
CA SER A 80 0.67 -7.49 -5.57
C SER A 80 1.15 -6.04 -5.73
N ALA A 81 0.22 -5.15 -6.08
CA ALA A 81 0.42 -3.71 -6.08
C ALA A 81 0.07 -3.05 -4.73
N LEU A 82 -0.49 -3.83 -3.80
CA LEU A 82 -0.83 -3.43 -2.43
C LEU A 82 -0.13 -4.37 -1.45
N VAL A 83 0.73 -3.82 -0.59
CA VAL A 83 1.58 -4.60 0.31
C VAL A 83 1.49 -4.03 1.72
N LYS A 84 1.29 -4.92 2.71
CA LYS A 84 1.32 -4.56 4.13
C LYS A 84 2.61 -5.07 4.78
N LEU A 85 3.48 -4.15 5.16
CA LEU A 85 4.63 -4.40 6.03
C LEU A 85 4.15 -4.48 7.48
N ARG A 86 4.65 -5.44 8.26
CA ARG A 86 4.25 -5.68 9.65
C ARG A 86 5.47 -5.81 10.55
N GLY A 87 5.26 -5.60 11.84
CA GLY A 87 6.32 -5.76 12.85
C GLY A 87 7.37 -4.66 12.75
N LEU A 88 6.97 -3.47 12.33
CA LEU A 88 7.80 -2.28 12.31
C LEU A 88 7.90 -1.70 13.72
N ASP A 89 9.02 -1.07 14.03
CA ASP A 89 9.19 -0.34 15.28
C ASP A 89 8.36 0.96 15.25
N PRO A 90 7.63 1.31 16.34
CA PRO A 90 6.95 2.60 16.46
C PRO A 90 7.89 3.79 16.41
N SER A 91 7.35 4.96 16.04
CA SER A 91 8.09 6.24 15.98
C SER A 91 9.43 6.15 15.23
N THR A 92 9.51 5.31 14.20
CA THR A 92 10.74 5.02 13.47
C THR A 92 10.59 5.43 12.00
N ASN A 93 11.62 6.10 11.47
CA ASN A 93 11.70 6.47 10.06
C ASN A 93 12.34 5.33 9.26
N PHE A 94 11.64 4.86 8.24
CA PHE A 94 12.07 3.81 7.34
C PHE A 94 12.33 4.38 5.95
N ARG A 95 13.38 3.91 5.30
CA ARG A 95 13.56 4.02 3.85
C ARG A 95 12.85 2.86 3.16
N LEU A 96 12.23 3.14 2.03
CA LEU A 96 11.49 2.20 1.19
C LEU A 96 12.01 2.31 -0.23
N ARG A 97 12.42 1.18 -0.80
CA ARG A 97 12.72 1.04 -2.23
C ARG A 97 11.81 -0.01 -2.87
N VAL A 98 11.24 0.31 -4.03
CA VAL A 98 10.42 -0.63 -4.81
C VAL A 98 10.85 -0.64 -6.26
N LEU A 99 11.25 -1.81 -6.75
CA LEU A 99 11.59 -2.05 -8.16
C LEU A 99 10.52 -2.91 -8.83
N SER A 100 10.24 -2.64 -10.10
CA SER A 100 9.53 -3.57 -10.97
C SER A 100 10.52 -4.62 -11.48
N VAL A 101 10.09 -5.85 -11.64
CA VAL A 101 10.93 -6.95 -12.14
C VAL A 101 10.17 -7.71 -13.20
N PHE A 102 10.74 -7.78 -14.40
CA PHE A 102 10.23 -8.56 -15.53
C PHE A 102 11.22 -9.66 -15.87
N ARG A 103 10.81 -10.93 -15.73
CA ARG A 103 11.65 -12.10 -16.03
C ARG A 103 13.06 -12.06 -15.41
N GLY A 104 13.13 -11.58 -14.17
CA GLY A 104 14.38 -11.44 -13.42
C GLY A 104 15.20 -10.20 -13.77
N VAL A 105 14.76 -9.35 -14.71
CA VAL A 105 15.39 -8.06 -14.99
C VAL A 105 14.66 -6.95 -14.22
N PRO A 106 15.34 -6.27 -13.28
CA PRO A 106 14.76 -5.16 -12.54
C PRO A 106 14.65 -3.90 -13.41
N SER A 107 13.77 -2.97 -13.01
CA SER A 107 13.74 -1.62 -13.51
C SER A 107 15.04 -0.88 -13.16
N THR A 108 15.47 0.03 -14.02
CA THR A 108 16.66 0.86 -13.77
C THR A 108 16.42 1.85 -12.63
N GLU A 109 15.22 2.41 -12.60
CA GLU A 109 14.76 3.33 -11.56
C GLU A 109 13.90 2.57 -10.54
N SER A 110 13.67 3.19 -9.39
CA SER A 110 12.82 2.66 -8.32
C SER A 110 11.96 3.76 -7.71
N ILE A 111 10.89 3.37 -7.03
CA ILE A 111 10.40 4.22 -5.93
C ILE A 111 11.50 4.21 -4.88
N ASP A 112 11.97 5.37 -4.46
CA ASP A 112 12.91 5.50 -3.33
C ASP A 112 12.42 6.67 -2.46
N THR A 113 11.88 6.34 -1.29
CA THR A 113 11.23 7.31 -0.41
C THR A 113 11.39 6.92 1.06
N THR A 114 10.89 7.76 1.97
CA THR A 114 10.89 7.50 3.40
C THR A 114 9.48 7.61 3.97
N PHE A 115 9.17 6.83 5.00
CA PHE A 115 7.94 6.94 5.77
C PHE A 115 8.22 6.75 7.26
N SER A 116 7.35 7.29 8.13
CA SER A 116 7.47 7.12 9.57
C SER A 116 6.28 6.35 10.14
N THR A 117 6.56 5.37 11.00
CA THR A 117 5.53 4.74 11.83
C THR A 117 5.03 5.72 12.88
N LYS A 118 3.77 5.55 13.28
CA LYS A 118 3.14 6.38 14.31
C LYS A 118 3.68 6.05 15.70
N ASP A 119 3.37 6.90 16.68
CA ASP A 119 3.66 6.60 18.07
C ASP A 119 2.82 5.41 18.56
N GLY A 120 3.47 4.49 19.26
CA GLY A 120 2.86 3.30 19.85
C GLY A 120 2.15 3.56 21.17
N SER A 121 2.16 4.80 21.68
CA SER A 121 1.33 5.18 22.82
C SER A 121 -0.13 4.88 22.50
N LYS A 122 -0.74 3.94 23.24
CA LYS A 122 -2.17 3.67 23.10
C LYS A 122 -2.94 4.97 23.36
N GLU A 123 -3.62 5.51 22.35
CA GLU A 123 -4.75 6.39 22.63
C GLU A 123 -5.68 5.61 23.57
N LYS A 124 -6.05 6.22 24.70
CA LYS A 124 -6.88 5.58 25.73
C LYS A 124 -8.21 5.15 25.10
N GLU A 125 -8.31 3.89 24.73
CA GLU A 125 -9.57 3.23 24.40
C GLU A 125 -10.39 3.15 25.69
N TYR A 126 -11.47 3.93 25.77
CA TYR A 126 -12.39 3.90 26.91
C TYR A 126 -13.09 2.55 26.93
N GLU A 127 -12.62 1.67 27.80
CA GLU A 127 -13.22 0.37 28.09
C GLU A 127 -14.47 0.60 28.93
N TYR A 128 -15.66 0.57 28.31
CA TYR A 128 -16.91 0.48 29.06
C TYR A 128 -17.03 -0.94 29.64
N ALA A 129 -16.54 -1.09 30.87
CA ALA A 129 -16.74 -2.31 31.66
C ALA A 129 -18.24 -2.64 31.77
N SER A 130 -18.59 -3.88 31.43
CA SER A 130 -19.89 -4.50 31.61
C SER A 130 -20.40 -4.35 33.05
N LYS A 131 -21.66 -3.94 33.23
CA LYS A 131 -22.39 -4.12 34.49
C LYS A 131 -23.53 -5.12 34.28
N GLU A 132 -23.26 -6.38 34.60
CA GLU A 132 -24.28 -7.29 35.12
C GLU A 132 -24.31 -7.14 36.65
N ASP A 133 -25.52 -7.22 37.20
CA ASP A 133 -25.91 -7.21 38.62
C ASP A 133 -25.85 -5.88 39.39
N TYR A 134 -27.01 -5.22 39.49
CA TYR A 134 -27.58 -4.80 40.78
C TYR A 134 -29.12 -4.69 40.65
N GLN A 135 -29.82 -5.62 41.32
CA GLN A 135 -31.25 -5.47 41.64
C GLN A 135 -31.42 -4.42 42.75
N GLY A 136 -32.43 -3.56 42.62
CA GLY A 136 -33.21 -3.08 43.76
C GLY A 136 -33.05 -1.61 44.20
N ALA A 137 -34.20 -0.93 44.17
CA ALA A 137 -34.64 0.16 45.05
C ALA A 137 -34.18 1.61 44.76
N GLY A 138 -35.06 2.32 44.03
CA GLY A 138 -35.85 3.43 44.59
C GLY A 138 -35.19 4.81 44.76
N GLY A 139 -35.77 5.83 44.09
CA GLY A 139 -35.76 7.21 44.62
C GLY A 139 -35.45 8.34 43.63
N ALA A 140 -36.53 8.91 43.08
CA ALA A 140 -36.79 10.33 42.81
C ALA A 140 -35.77 11.24 42.07
N ALA A 141 -36.24 11.71 40.91
CA ALA A 141 -36.32 13.11 40.45
C ALA A 141 -35.04 13.88 40.08
N ASN A 142 -34.85 14.20 38.78
CA ASN A 142 -35.35 15.46 38.21
C ASN A 142 -35.00 15.60 36.71
N ASN A 143 -35.92 16.24 36.00
CA ASN A 143 -35.99 16.43 34.56
C ASN A 143 -34.92 17.40 34.01
N LEU A 144 -34.40 17.11 32.82
CA LEU A 144 -34.27 18.04 31.68
C LEU A 144 -34.24 17.17 30.40
N VAL A 145 -35.38 17.07 29.72
CA VAL A 145 -35.46 16.43 28.40
C VAL A 145 -35.05 17.50 27.39
N GLU A 146 -33.83 17.44 26.85
CA GLU A 146 -33.52 18.17 25.61
C GLU A 146 -34.15 17.42 24.44
N GLU A 147 -35.08 18.10 23.77
CA GLU A 147 -35.87 17.59 22.66
C GLU A 147 -34.98 17.45 21.41
N GLN A 148 -34.60 16.22 21.05
CA GLN A 148 -33.97 15.93 19.77
C GLN A 148 -35.02 16.01 18.65
N LYS A 149 -34.99 17.07 17.84
CA LYS A 149 -35.77 17.10 16.61
C LYS A 149 -35.03 16.35 15.50
N ASN A 150 -35.45 15.12 15.25
CA ASN A 150 -35.10 14.42 14.02
C ASN A 150 -35.95 14.99 12.88
N GLN A 151 -35.30 15.53 11.84
CA GLN A 151 -35.98 15.92 10.61
C GLN A 151 -35.75 14.83 9.57
N THR A 152 -36.85 14.24 9.08
CA THR A 152 -36.87 13.25 8.01
C THR A 152 -37.14 13.94 6.68
N ASP A 153 -36.38 13.59 5.66
CA ASP A 153 -36.70 13.93 4.28
C ASP A 153 -36.81 12.64 3.46
N VAL A 154 -37.77 12.61 2.55
CA VAL A 154 -38.11 11.41 1.76
C VAL A 154 -37.89 11.73 0.29
N THR A 155 -36.96 11.02 -0.33
CA THR A 155 -36.75 11.16 -1.78
C THR A 155 -37.86 10.44 -2.55
N PRO A 156 -38.15 10.82 -3.81
CA PRO A 156 -39.22 10.21 -4.61
C PRO A 156 -39.09 8.69 -4.80
N ASP A 157 -37.86 8.16 -4.67
CA ASP A 157 -37.55 6.74 -4.81
C ASP A 157 -37.70 5.95 -3.50
N GLY A 158 -38.13 6.59 -2.40
CA GLY A 158 -38.56 5.92 -1.17
C GLY A 158 -37.47 5.75 -0.10
N ASP A 159 -36.25 6.20 -0.35
CA ASP A 159 -35.17 6.11 0.62
C ASP A 159 -35.29 7.21 1.70
N GLN A 160 -35.24 6.78 2.97
CA GLN A 160 -35.32 7.61 4.16
C GLN A 160 -33.91 7.91 4.70
N TYR A 161 -33.58 9.19 4.86
CA TYR A 161 -32.30 9.60 5.46
C TYR A 161 -32.54 10.33 6.79
N TYR A 162 -31.75 9.97 7.81
CA TYR A 162 -31.77 10.60 9.13
C TYR A 162 -30.59 11.55 9.27
N TYR A 163 -30.88 12.84 9.50
CA TYR A 163 -29.85 13.83 9.81
C TYR A 163 -29.87 14.16 11.31
N GLN A 164 -28.71 14.08 11.96
CA GLN A 164 -28.51 14.65 13.29
C GLN A 164 -27.66 15.91 13.15
N ALA A 165 -28.26 17.08 13.38
CA ALA A 165 -27.51 18.32 13.51
C ALA A 165 -27.00 18.45 14.95
N ARG A 166 -25.69 18.57 15.15
CA ARG A 166 -25.12 19.14 16.37
C ARG A 166 -24.47 20.46 16.00
N ARG A 167 -24.98 21.58 16.56
CA ARG A 167 -24.24 22.85 16.55
C ARG A 167 -23.03 22.70 17.46
N ALA A 168 -21.90 23.27 17.01
CA ALA A 168 -20.71 23.45 17.83
C ALA A 168 -21.00 24.36 19.03
#